data_AF-A0AA92TS75-F1
#
_entry.id   AF-A0AA92TS75-F1
#
_cell.length_a   1.000
_cell.length_b   1.000
_cell.length_c   1.000
_cell.angle_alpha   90.00
_cell.angle_beta   90.00
_cell.angle_gamma   90.00
#
_symmetry.space_group_name_H-M   'P 1'
#
loop_
_entity.id
_entity.type
_entity.pdbx_description
1 polymer ?
#
loop_
_entity_poly.entity_id
_entity_poly.type
_entity_poly.pdbx_seq_one_letter_code
_entity_poly.pdbx_strand_id
1 'polypeptide(L)'
;MEVMAKQVLDIRAGKGMTTSQSNEFLRNANGGERLKRWSGNYDSTREHLNFEIKKGGVICEVDKKTSVPKRIKMLLEERKIWD
;
A
#
# COMPACT_ATOMS: atom_id res chain seq x y z
N MET A 1 -34.47 4.76 -22.37
CA MET A 1 -33.72 3.65 -21.75
C MET A 1 -32.58 4.27 -20.96
N GLU A 2 -32.59 4.10 -19.64
CA GLU A 2 -31.55 4.64 -18.76
C GLU A 2 -30.26 3.83 -18.96
N VAL A 3 -29.18 4.48 -19.40
CA VAL A 3 -27.89 3.82 -19.62
C VAL A 3 -27.18 3.76 -18.27
N MET A 4 -27.21 2.61 -17.60
CA MET A 4 -26.35 2.37 -16.43
C MET A 4 -24.87 2.53 -16.85
N ALA A 5 -24.19 3.52 -16.28
CA ALA A 5 -22.76 3.67 -16.45
C ALA A 5 -22.04 2.47 -15.83
N LYS A 6 -21.51 1.58 -16.66
CA LYS A 6 -20.65 0.49 -16.19
C LYS A 6 -19.40 1.11 -15.56
N GLN A 7 -19.15 0.84 -14.27
CA GLN A 7 -17.84 1.06 -13.69
C GLN A 7 -16.90 -0.01 -14.25
N VAL A 8 -15.94 0.41 -15.08
CA VAL A 8 -14.95 -0.47 -15.69
C VAL A 8 -13.59 -0.15 -15.07
N LEU A 9 -12.85 -1.18 -14.68
CA LEU A 9 -11.48 -1.07 -14.17
C LEU A 9 -10.55 -1.87 -15.10
N ASP A 10 -9.68 -1.18 -15.85
CA ASP A 10 -8.60 -1.81 -16.63
C ASP A 10 -7.37 -1.95 -15.72
N ILE A 11 -6.93 -3.18 -15.47
CA ILE A 11 -5.72 -3.49 -14.69
C ILE A 11 -4.75 -4.23 -15.62
N ARG A 12 -3.53 -3.70 -15.71
CA ARG A 12 -2.42 -4.35 -16.43
C ARG A 12 -1.32 -4.71 -15.47
N ALA A 13 -0.75 -5.91 -15.64
CA ALA A 13 0.42 -6.31 -14.88
C ALA A 13 1.63 -5.46 -15.28
N GLY A 14 2.27 -4.81 -14.31
CA GLY A 14 3.54 -4.11 -14.49
C GLY A 14 4.74 -4.98 -14.08
N LYS A 15 5.96 -4.44 -14.21
CA LYS A 15 7.25 -5.12 -13.89
C LYS A 15 7.47 -5.42 -12.39
N GLY A 16 6.43 -5.30 -11.57
CA GLY A 16 6.49 -5.36 -10.10
C GLY A 16 6.53 -3.98 -9.45
N MET A 17 6.66 -3.96 -8.13
CA MET A 17 6.69 -2.74 -7.31
C MET A 17 8.04 -2.57 -6.63
N THR A 18 8.55 -1.35 -6.64
CA THR A 18 9.80 -0.99 -5.96
C THR A 18 9.58 -0.73 -4.46
N THR A 19 10.66 -0.82 -3.67
CA THR A 19 10.64 -0.43 -2.25
C THR A 19 10.30 1.05 -2.06
N SER A 20 10.72 1.93 -2.98
CA SER A 20 10.38 3.35 -2.93
C SER A 20 8.86 3.56 -3.05
N GLN A 21 8.22 2.94 -4.04
CA GLN A 21 6.77 2.95 -4.19
C GLN A 21 6.07 2.35 -2.96
N SER A 22 6.58 1.21 -2.45
CA SER A 22 6.06 0.61 -1.22
C SER A 22 6.08 1.58 -0.03
N ASN A 23 7.15 2.37 0.11
CA ASN A 23 7.28 3.29 1.22
C ASN A 23 6.30 4.47 1.11
N GLU A 24 5.97 4.90 -0.10
CA GLU A 24 4.91 5.88 -0.36
C GLU A 24 3.53 5.32 0.04
N PHE A 25 3.17 4.11 -0.43
CA PHE A 25 1.89 3.48 -0.07
C PHE A 25 1.74 3.25 1.44
N LEU A 26 2.80 2.80 2.11
CA LEU A 26 2.78 2.51 3.55
C LEU A 26 2.97 3.75 4.43
N ARG A 27 3.11 4.94 3.83
CA ARG A 27 3.46 6.18 4.53
C ARG A 27 4.65 5.99 5.49
N ASN A 28 5.63 5.19 5.06
CA ASN A 28 6.79 4.87 5.87
C ASN A 28 7.91 5.86 5.61
N ALA A 29 7.99 7.02 6.28
CA ALA A 29 9.06 8.00 6.10
C ALA A 29 10.43 7.50 6.64
N ASN A 30 11.07 6.55 5.96
CA ASN A 30 12.43 6.09 6.26
C ASN A 30 13.43 7.26 6.07
N GLY A 31 13.80 7.93 7.16
CA GLY A 31 14.89 8.91 7.21
C GLY A 31 14.52 10.35 6.87
N GLY A 32 15.46 11.26 7.11
CA GLY A 32 15.24 12.72 7.04
C GLY A 32 14.90 13.25 5.65
N GLU A 33 15.35 12.61 4.56
CA GLU A 33 15.11 13.10 3.20
C GLU A 33 13.63 12.98 2.79
N ARG A 34 12.96 11.86 3.13
CA ARG A 34 11.53 11.70 2.82
C ARG A 34 10.63 12.50 3.75
N LEU A 35 11.00 12.68 5.02
CA LEU A 35 10.35 13.66 5.89
C LEU A 35 10.40 15.08 5.30
N LYS A 36 11.54 15.50 4.75
CA LYS A 36 11.68 16.79 4.05
C LYS A 36 10.90 16.87 2.73
N ARG A 37 10.76 15.77 1.99
CA ARG A 37 9.93 15.74 0.78
C ARG A 37 8.45 15.86 1.09
N TRP A 38 8.04 15.32 2.23
CA TRP A 38 6.66 15.32 2.68
C TRP A 38 6.28 16.58 3.46
N SER A 39 7.27 17.31 3.99
CA SER A 39 7.04 18.59 4.67
C SER A 39 6.38 19.57 3.70
N GLY A 40 5.10 19.87 3.95
CA GLY A 40 4.25 20.73 3.13
C GLY A 40 2.87 20.11 2.85
N ASN A 41 2.81 18.80 2.58
CA ASN A 41 1.56 18.09 2.25
C ASN A 41 1.20 16.98 3.25
N TYR A 42 2.16 16.53 4.06
CA TYR A 42 1.93 15.50 5.07
C TYR A 42 1.86 16.13 6.46
N ASP A 43 0.68 16.03 7.08
CA ASP A 43 0.45 16.43 8.47
C ASP A 43 0.73 15.24 9.39
N SER A 44 1.89 15.26 10.06
CA SER A 44 2.30 14.17 10.97
C SER A 44 1.38 14.02 12.18
N THR A 45 0.62 15.06 12.56
CA THR A 45 -0.34 14.97 13.67
C THR A 45 -1.49 13.99 13.35
N ARG A 46 -1.73 13.72 12.06
CA ARG A 46 -2.75 12.80 11.55
C ARG A 46 -2.25 11.38 11.33
N GLU A 47 -1.04 11.04 11.78
CA GLU A 47 -0.46 9.71 11.55
C GLU A 47 -1.31 8.59 12.16
N HIS A 48 -2.02 8.86 13.26
CA HIS A 48 -2.96 7.96 13.92
C HIS A 48 -4.16 7.55 13.04
N LEU A 49 -4.44 8.29 11.95
CA LEU A 49 -5.49 7.94 10.98
C LEU A 49 -5.05 6.88 9.98
N ASN A 50 -3.77 6.52 9.94
CA ASN A 50 -3.27 5.48 9.07
C ASN A 50 -3.54 4.10 9.71
N PHE A 51 -4.38 3.30 9.06
CA PHE A 51 -4.64 1.93 9.48
C PHE A 51 -4.57 0.98 8.29
N GLU A 52 -4.43 -0.31 8.58
CA GLU A 52 -4.64 -1.39 7.62
C GLU A 52 -5.68 -2.37 8.16
N ILE A 53 -6.33 -3.09 7.24
CA ILE A 53 -7.31 -4.12 7.57
C ILE A 53 -6.64 -5.48 7.33
N LYS A 54 -6.50 -6.27 8.40
CA LYS A 54 -5.94 -7.62 8.34
C LYS A 54 -7.03 -8.67 8.13
N LYS A 55 -6.59 -9.91 7.88
CA LYS A 55 -7.47 -11.09 7.73
C LYS A 55 -8.47 -11.14 8.88
N GLY A 56 -9.74 -11.36 8.55
CA GLY A 56 -10.84 -11.34 9.53
C GLY A 56 -11.40 -9.95 9.82
N GLY A 57 -11.02 -8.91 9.06
CA GLY A 57 -11.58 -7.56 9.22
C GLY A 57 -11.00 -6.76 10.39
N VAL A 58 -9.85 -7.19 10.92
CA VAL A 58 -9.21 -6.55 12.08
C VAL A 58 -8.52 -5.26 11.64
N ILE A 59 -8.90 -4.13 12.25
CA ILE A 59 -8.24 -2.84 12.06
C ILE A 59 -7.00 -2.78 12.95
N CYS A 60 -5.84 -2.46 12.39
CA CYS A 60 -4.62 -2.22 13.14
C CYS A 60 -3.78 -1.11 12.52
N GLU A 61 -2.73 -0.68 13.24
CA GLU A 61 -1.73 0.22 12.68
C GLU A 61 -1.09 -0.38 11.41
N VAL A 62 -0.72 0.50 10.48
CA VAL A 62 -0.03 0.11 9.25
C VAL A 62 1.33 -0.51 9.58
N ASP A 63 1.56 -1.75 9.13
CA ASP A 63 2.89 -2.36 9.25
C ASP A 63 3.87 -1.74 8.23
N LYS A 64 4.65 -0.78 8.71
CA LYS A 64 5.70 -0.09 7.94
C LYS A 64 6.97 -0.93 7.74
N LYS A 65 7.14 -2.05 8.46
CA LYS A 65 8.35 -2.89 8.42
C LYS A 65 8.32 -3.86 7.26
N THR A 66 7.15 -4.40 6.93
CA THR A 66 6.99 -5.34 5.81
C THR A 66 6.60 -4.59 4.55
N SER A 67 7.55 -4.42 3.64
CA SER A 67 7.31 -3.78 2.34
C SER A 67 6.24 -4.52 1.53
N VAL A 68 5.49 -3.79 0.70
CA VAL A 68 4.42 -4.37 -0.10
C VAL A 68 4.94 -5.46 -1.07
N PRO A 69 6.11 -5.35 -1.72
CA PRO A 69 6.69 -6.45 -2.49
C PRO A 69 6.92 -7.72 -1.66
N LYS A 70 7.38 -7.58 -0.41
CA LYS A 70 7.57 -8.73 0.50
C LYS A 70 6.22 -9.34 0.87
N ARG A 71 5.20 -8.52 1.13
CA ARG A 71 3.82 -8.98 1.38
C ARG A 71 3.26 -9.75 0.19
N ILE A 72 3.45 -9.25 -1.03
CA ILE A 72 3.02 -9.93 -2.27
C ILE A 72 3.70 -11.31 -2.38
N LYS A 73 5.01 -11.37 -2.14
CA LYS A 73 5.75 -12.65 -2.17
C LYS A 73 5.19 -13.65 -1.16
N MET A 74 5.00 -13.24 0.10
CA MET A 74 4.41 -14.10 1.14
C MET A 74 2.99 -14.58 0.75
N LEU A 75 2.19 -13.70 0.15
CA LEU A 75 0.82 -14.01 -0.28
C LEU A 75 0.79 -15.09 -1.38
N LEU A 76 1.72 -15.01 -2.34
CA LEU A 76 1.87 -15.99 -3.43
C LEU A 76 2.36 -17.34 -2.90
N GLU A 77 3.36 -17.32 -2.01
CA GLU A 77 3.87 -18.52 -1.32
C GLU A 77 2.76 -19.23 -0.53
N GLU A 78 1.97 -18.49 0.25
CA GLU A 78 0.81 -19.02 1.01
C GLU A 78 -0.21 -19.71 0.08
N ARG A 79 -0.42 -19.15 -1.12
CA ARG A 79 -1.36 -19.68 -2.11
C ARG A 79 -0.79 -20.77 -2.99
N LYS A 80 0.49 -21.12 -2.81
CA LYS A 80 1.22 -22.03 -3.68
C LYS A 80 1.14 -21.62 -5.15
N ILE A 81 1.16 -20.31 -5.41
CA ILE A 81 1.24 -19.75 -6.76
C ILE A 81 2.70 -19.54 -7.07
N TRP A 82 3.22 -20.39 -7.93
CA TRP A 82 4.61 -20.41 -8.38
C TRP A 82 4.59 -20.04 -9.87
N ASP A 83 5.70 -19.55 -10.40
CA ASP A 83 5.87 -19.42 -11.85
C ASP A 83 5.86 -20.80 -12.53
#